data_AF-A0A7Y2E3I9-F1
#
_entry.id   AF-A0A7Y2E3I9-F1
#
_cell.length_a   1.000
_cell.length_b   1.000
_cell.length_c   1.000
_cell.angle_alpha   90.00
_cell.angle_beta   90.00
_cell.angle_gamma   90.00
#
_symmetry.space_group_name_H-M   'P 1'
#
loop_
_entity.id
_entity.type
_entity.pdbx_description
1 polymer ?
#
loop_
_entity_poly.entity_id
_entity_poly.type
_entity_poly.pdbx_seq_one_letter_code
_entity_poly.pdbx_strand_id
1 'polypeptide(L)' 'MEVYAYHGCLKEESVVGNRFRVDVKIEGDFMKSASTDKLEDTIDYCLVYNTV' A
#
# COMPACT_ATOMS: atom_id res chain seq x y z
N MET A 1 3.55 3.41 -4.75
CA MET A 1 2.80 4.47 -4.02
C MET A 1 3.79 5.47 -3.47
N GLU A 2 3.42 6.75 -3.36
CA GLU A 2 4.25 7.76 -2.69
C GLU A 2 3.49 8.36 -1.51
N VAL A 3 4.12 8.38 -0.34
CA VAL A 3 3.57 8.98 0.89
C VAL A 3 4.56 10.01 1.44
N TYR A 4 4.04 11.09 2.01
CA TYR A 4 4.88 12.04 2.72
C TYR A 4 4.85 11.71 4.21
N ALA A 5 6.01 11.43 4.79
CA ALA A 5 6.11 11.05 6.18
C ALA A 5 7.29 11.73 6.87
N TYR A 6 7.28 11.71 8.19
CA TYR A 6 8.31 12.30 9.06
C TYR A 6 9.15 11.21 9.72
N HIS A 7 9.38 10.10 9.00
CA HIS A 7 10.34 9.08 9.42
C HIS A 7 11.76 9.54 9.11
N GLY A 8 12.70 9.18 9.98
CA GLY A 8 14.12 9.49 9.80
C GLY A 8 14.92 9.19 11.05
N CYS A 9 16.20 8.87 10.87
CA CYS A 9 17.12 8.63 11.99
C CYS A 9 17.62 9.96 12.57
N LEU A 10 17.75 10.97 11.70
CA LEU A 10 18.15 12.31 12.10
C LEU A 10 16.93 13.11 12.58
N LYS A 11 17.15 13.98 13.58
CA LYS A 11 16.07 14.84 14.08
C LYS A 11 15.55 15.78 13.00
N GLU A 12 16.43 16.22 12.11
CA GLU A 12 16.13 17.11 11.00
C GLU A 12 15.19 16.45 9.97
N GLU A 13 15.35 15.14 9.72
CA GLU A 13 14.48 14.37 8.82
C GLU A 13 13.05 14.28 9.37
N SER A 14 12.91 14.15 10.69
CA SER A 14 11.60 14.09 11.35
C SER A 14 10.90 15.45 11.43
N VAL A 15 11.60 16.55 11.19
CA VAL A 15 11.05 17.92 11.21
C VAL A 15 10.69 18.39 9.81
N VAL A 16 11.56 18.16 8.83
CA VAL A 16 11.30 18.54 7.44
C VAL A 16 10.33 17.55 6.79
N GLY A 17 10.50 16.25 7.03
CA GLY A 17 9.76 15.19 6.36
C GLY A 17 10.29 14.91 4.95
N ASN A 18 9.96 13.74 4.40
CA ASN A 18 10.38 13.35 3.05
C ASN A 18 9.31 12.52 2.32
N ARG A 19 9.46 12.39 1.00
CA ARG A 19 8.65 11.50 0.16
C ARG A 19 9.23 10.10 0.22
N PHE A 20 8.41 9.15 0.64
CA PHE A 20 8.74 7.74 0.68
C PHE A 20 8.02 7.02 -0.45
N ARG A 21 8.77 6.22 -1.20
CA ARG A 21 8.21 5.29 -2.16
C ARG A 21 7.92 3.97 -1.46
N VAL A 22 6.68 3.52 -1.56
CA VAL A 22 6.20 2.26 -1.00
C VAL A 22 5.77 1.34 -2.14
N ASP A 23 6.35 0.14 -2.18
CA ASP A 23 5.98 -0.93 -3.08
C ASP A 23 5.35 -2.06 -2.25
N VAL A 24 4.12 -2.46 -2.60
CA VAL A 24 3.34 -3.48 -1.88
C VAL A 24 3.18 -4.70 -2.78
N LYS A 25 3.52 -5.88 -2.26
CA LYS A 25 3.29 -7.17 -2.91
C LYS A 25 2.28 -7.96 -2.09
N ILE A 26 1.24 -8.46 -2.73
CA ILE A 26 0.18 -9.24 -2.09
C ILE A 26 0.15 -10.62 -2.74
N GLU A 27 0.19 -11.66 -1.90
CA GLU A 27 0.11 -13.05 -2.33
C GLU A 27 -1.14 -13.68 -1.70
N GLY A 28 -1.92 -14.38 -2.51
CA GLY A 28 -3.19 -15.00 -2.11
C GLY A 28 -3.75 -15.89 -3.21
N ASP A 29 -4.74 -16.70 -2.87
CA ASP A 29 -5.45 -17.52 -3.86
C ASP A 29 -6.52 -16.68 -4.57
N PHE A 30 -6.28 -16.37 -5.85
CA PHE A 30 -7.18 -15.60 -6.70
C PHE A 30 -8.00 -16.48 -7.66
N MET A 31 -7.98 -17.80 -7.49
CA MET A 31 -8.73 -18.73 -8.36
C MET A 31 -10.23 -18.46 -8.32
N LYS A 32 -10.75 -18.09 -7.14
CA LYS A 32 -12.16 -17.75 -6.95
C LYS A 32 -12.52 -16.46 -7.71
N SER A 33 -11.77 -15.38 -7.52
CA SER A 33 -11.98 -14.13 -8.26
C SER A 33 -11.83 -14.29 -9.77
N ALA A 34 -10.89 -15.13 -10.22
CA ALA A 34 -10.71 -15.40 -11.65
C ALA A 34 -11.91 -16.14 -12.27
N SER A 35 -12.63 -16.91 -11.46
CA SER A 35 -13.80 -17.68 -11.90
C SER A 35 -15.10 -16.89 -11.81
N THR A 36 -15.23 -16.01 -10.81
CA THR A 36 -16.47 -15.26 -10.55
C THR A 36 -16.49 -13.88 -11.19
N ASP A 37 -15.33 -13.31 -11.51
CA ASP A 37 -15.14 -11.92 -11.96
C ASP A 37 -15.77 -10.89 -11.00
N LYS A 38 -15.84 -11.25 -9.72
CA LYS A 38 -16.43 -10.42 -8.69
C LYS A 38 -15.34 -9.72 -7.87
N LEU A 39 -15.51 -8.40 -7.72
CA LEU A 39 -14.61 -7.58 -6.91
C LEU A 39 -14.60 -8.00 -5.42
N GLU A 40 -15.71 -8.56 -4.91
CA GLU A 40 -15.83 -9.10 -3.55
C GLU A 40 -14.98 -10.36 -3.30
N ASP A 41 -14.58 -11.08 -4.35
CA ASP A 41 -13.78 -12.30 -4.25
C ASP A 41 -12.27 -12.05 -4.45
N THR A 42 -11.86 -10.80 -4.69
CA THR A 42 -10.45 -10.39 -4.88
C THR A 42 -10.04 -9.32 -3.87
N ILE A 43 -8.76 -8.96 -3.87
CA ILE A 43 -8.21 -7.93 -2.99
C ILE A 43 -8.30 -6.58 -3.70
N ASP A 44 -9.03 -5.64 -3.09
CA ASP A 44 -9.16 -4.27 -3.58
C ASP A 44 -7.90 -3.45 -3.27
N TYR A 45 -7.16 -3.10 -4.33
CA TYR A 45 -5.95 -2.29 -4.23
C TYR A 45 -6.22 -0.85 -3.76
N CYS A 46 -7.45 -0.32 -3.89
CA CYS A 46 -7.82 0.98 -3.34
C CYS A 46 -7.87 0.96 -1.82
N LEU A 47 -8.41 -0.12 -1.25
CA LEU A 47 -8.46 -0.35 0.19
C LEU A 47 -7.05 -0.55 0.77
N VAL A 48 -6.19 -1.27 0.04
CA VAL A 48 -4.77 -1.42 0.38
C VAL A 48 -4.08 -0.06 0.38
N TYR A 49 -4.27 0.76 -0.65
CA TYR A 49 -3.68 2.11 -0.73
C TYR A 49 -4.11 2.98 0.47
N ASN A 50 -5.39 2.96 0.86
CA ASN A 50 -5.90 3.77 1.96
C ASN A 50 -5.44 3.31 3.35
N THR A 51 -4.94 2.08 3.48
CA THR A 51 -4.49 1.51 4.77
C THR A 51 -3.00 1.77 5.01
N VAL A 52 -2.24 2.06 3.96
CA VAL A 52 -0.77 2.21 3.98
C VAL A 52 -0.37 3.68 3.97
#